data_AF-A0A840I9S9-F1
#
_entry.id   AF-A0A840I9S9-F1
#
_cell.length_a   1.000
_cell.length_b   1.000
_cell.length_c   1.000
_cell.angle_alpha   90.00
_cell.angle_beta   90.00
_cell.angle_gamma   90.00
#
_symmetry.space_group_name_H-M   'P 1'
#
loop_
_entity.id
_entity.type
_entity.pdbx_description
1 polymer ?
#
loop_
_entity_poly.entity_id
_entity_poly.type
_entity_poly.pdbx_seq_one_letter_code
_entity_poly.pdbx_strand_id
1 'polypeptide(L)' 'MEPIAVAVRGGGEWVLVHRCGGCGELDLNRIAGDDNPLLLTRLAVKPLAQPPFPLEWLSRL' A
#
# COMPACT_ATOMS: atom_id res chain seq x y z
N MET A 1 -13.75 -5.12 -4.90
CA MET A 1 -12.56 -5.17 -4.04
C MET A 1 -11.95 -3.78 -4.01
N GLU A 2 -11.73 -3.23 -2.82
CA GLU A 2 -11.16 -1.89 -2.62
C GLU A 2 -9.66 -2.02 -2.32
N PRO A 3 -8.76 -1.37 -3.08
CA PRO A 3 -7.33 -1.36 -2.76
C PRO A 3 -7.07 -0.42 -1.56
N ILE A 4 -6.52 -0.96 -0.47
CA ILE A 4 -6.36 -0.21 0.79
C ILE A 4 -4.91 -0.03 1.23
N ALA A 5 -4.00 -0.90 0.80
CA ALA A 5 -2.57 -0.80 1.09
C ALA A 5 -1.74 -1.56 0.05
N VAL A 6 -0.43 -1.34 0.05
CA VAL A 6 0.55 -2.22 -0.60
C VAL A 6 1.47 -2.83 0.45
N ALA A 7 2.03 -4.00 0.17
CA ALA A 7 3.10 -4.61 0.98
C ALA A 7 4.23 -5.09 0.07
N VAL A 8 5.44 -5.19 0.62
CA VAL A 8 6.61 -5.74 -0.06
C VAL A 8 6.95 -7.08 0.58
N ARG A 9 6.97 -8.15 -0.22
CA ARG A 9 7.36 -9.51 0.19
C ARG A 9 8.86 -9.73 -0.02
N GLY A 10 9.34 -10.94 0.33
CA GLY A 10 10.72 -11.35 0.06
C GLY A 10 11.09 -11.17 -1.41
N GLY A 11 12.34 -10.76 -1.67
CA GLY A 11 12.83 -10.49 -3.02
C GLY A 11 12.36 -9.16 -3.63
N GLY A 12 11.67 -8.31 -2.86
CA GLY A 12 11.22 -7.00 -3.33
C GLY A 12 9.93 -7.04 -4.15
N GLU A 13 9.22 -8.18 -4.17
CA GLU A 13 7.93 -8.30 -4.84
C GLU A 13 6.86 -7.46 -4.13
N TRP A 14 6.11 -6.68 -4.90
CA TRP A 14 4.98 -5.91 -4.37
C TRP A 14 3.69 -6.72 -4.46
N VAL A 15 2.84 -6.54 -3.45
CA VAL A 15 1.48 -7.06 -3.43
C VAL A 15 0.49 -5.97 -3.04
N LEU A 16 -0.70 -6.02 -3.63
CA LEU A 16 -1.82 -5.13 -3.35
C LEU A 16 -2.72 -5.78 -2.29
N VAL A 17 -2.98 -5.05 -1.22
CA VAL A 17 -3.93 -5.44 -0.18
C VAL A 17 -5.29 -4.88 -0.56
N HIS A 18 -6.26 -5.77 -0.74
CA HIS A 18 -7.64 -5.37 -1.00
C HIS A 18 -8.54 -5.73 0.16
N ARG A 19 -9.59 -4.93 0.36
CA ARG A 19 -10.72 -5.24 1.23
C ARG A 19 -11.94 -5.57 0.39
N CYS A 20 -12.62 -6.66 0.72
CA CYS A 20 -13.93 -6.96 0.15
C CYS A 20 -14.95 -5.97 0.72
N GLY A 21 -15.69 -5.26 -0.15
CA GLY A 21 -16.72 -4.33 0.29
C GLY A 21 -17.98 -4.99 0.87
N GLY A 22 -18.15 -6.30 0.65
CA GLY A 22 -19.29 -7.08 1.17
C GLY A 22 -19.00 -7.73 2.51
N CYS A 23 -17.99 -8.60 2.57
CA CYS A 23 -17.66 -9.36 3.79
C CYS A 23 -16.53 -8.75 4.63
N GLY A 24 -15.81 -7.75 4.13
CA GLY A 24 -14.68 -7.13 4.84
C GLY A 24 -13.37 -7.91 4.81
N GLU A 25 -13.35 -9.09 4.19
CA GLU A 25 -12.14 -9.92 4.06
C GLU A 25 -10.99 -9.17 3.39
N LEU A 26 -9.77 -9.43 3.87
CA LEU A 26 -8.54 -8.89 3.32
C LEU A 26 -7.84 -9.94 2.47
N ASP A 27 -7.48 -9.55 1.25
CA ASP A 27 -6.78 -10.41 0.29
C ASP A 27 -5.54 -9.72 -0.28
N LEU A 28 -4.57 -10.53 -0.71
CA LEU A 28 -3.23 -10.11 -1.15
C LEU A 28 -2.93 -10.63 -2.55
N ASN A 29 -2.97 -9.75 -3.54
CA ASN A 29 -2.68 -10.08 -4.93
C ASN A 29 -1.29 -9.60 -5.35
N ARG A 30 -0.60 -10.38 -6.18
CA ARG A 30 0.61 -9.90 -6.87
C ARG A 30 0.25 -8.75 -7.80
N ILE A 31 1.14 -7.77 -7.91
CA ILE A 31 1.01 -6.72 -8.92
C ILE A 31 1.14 -7.34 -10.31
N ALA A 32 0.18 -7.05 -11.18
CA ALA A 32 0.15 -7.47 -12.58
C ALA A 32 0.79 -6.41 -13.49
N GLY A 33 1.12 -6.80 -14.72
CA GLY A 33 1.78 -5.89 -15.67
C GLY A 33 0.89 -4.76 -16.19
N ASP A 34 -0.43 -4.90 -16.04
CA ASP A 34 -1.45 -3.92 -16.44
C ASP A 34 -1.97 -3.07 -15.27
N ASP A 35 -1.46 -3.28 -14.05
CA ASP A 35 -1.76 -2.39 -12.94
C ASP A 35 -1.20 -0.98 -13.19
N ASN A 36 -1.94 0.02 -12.75
CA ASN A 36 -1.53 1.41 -12.94
C ASN A 36 -0.42 1.80 -11.94
N PRO A 37 0.82 2.08 -12.41
CA PRO A 37 1.95 2.36 -11.53
C PRO A 37 1.77 3.63 -10.69
N LEU A 38 1.06 4.63 -11.22
CA LEU A 38 0.79 5.87 -10.51
C LEU A 38 -0.15 5.65 -9.32
N LEU A 39 -1.18 4.82 -9.48
CA LEU A 39 -2.12 4.51 -8.41
C LEU A 39 -1.46 3.64 -7.32
N LEU A 40 -0.63 2.67 -7.69
CA LEU A 40 0.16 1.88 -6.76
C LEU A 40 1.11 2.75 -5.93
N THR A 41 1.83 3.64 -6.61
CA THR A 41 2.77 4.58 -5.95
C THR A 41 2.01 5.51 -5.01
N ARG A 42 0.86 6.05 -5.44
CA ARG A 42 0.01 6.90 -4.60
C ARG A 42 -0.42 6.18 -3.33
N LEU A 43 -0.79 4.90 -3.42
CA LEU A 43 -1.16 4.10 -2.26
C LEU A 43 0.02 3.89 -1.31
N ALA A 44 1.20 3.61 -1.85
CA ALA A 44 2.44 3.41 -1.09
C ALA A 44 2.90 4.66 -0.33
N VAL A 45 2.82 5.85 -0.96
CA VAL A 45 3.30 7.10 -0.35
C VAL A 45 2.26 7.80 0.52
N LYS A 46 0.98 7.36 0.48
CA LYS A 46 -0.10 7.99 1.23
C LYS A 46 0.20 8.15 2.73
N PRO A 47 0.75 7.15 3.45
CA PRO A 47 1.08 7.33 4.86
C PRO A 47 2.19 8.37 5.11
N LEU A 48 3.11 8.56 4.15
CA LEU A 48 4.15 9.59 4.25
C LEU A 48 3.59 10.98 3.94
N ALA A 49 2.67 11.09 2.97
CA ALA A 49 2.01 12.34 2.64
C ALA A 49 0.98 12.79 3.71
N GLN A 50 0.47 11.86 4.51
CA GLN A 50 -0.53 12.09 5.57
C GLN A 50 -0.13 11.33 6.85
N PRO A 51 0.99 11.73 7.47
CA PRO A 51 1.55 10.98 8.58
C PRO A 51 0.71 11.19 9.85
N PRO A 52 0.61 10.18 10.74
CA PRO A 52 -0.10 10.32 12.01
C PRO A 52 0.71 11.12 13.05
N PHE A 53 1.93 11.53 12.72
CA PHE A 53 2.85 12.32 13.53
C PHE A 53 3.77 13.18 12.64
N PRO A 54 4.45 14.21 13.17
CA PRO A 54 5.40 15.01 12.41
C PRO A 54 6.58 14.17 11.88
N LEU A 55 6.82 14.18 10.56
CA LEU A 55 7.86 13.35 9.94
C LEU A 55 9.27 13.70 10.39
N GLU A 56 9.51 14.93 10.88
CA GLU A 56 10.82 15.38 11.36
C GLU A 56 11.33 14.52 12.52
N TRP A 57 10.44 13.78 13.20
CA TRP A 57 10.82 12.86 14.27
C TRP A 57 11.69 11.70 13.78
N LEU A 58 11.58 11.31 12.51
CA LEU A 58 12.42 10.26 11.92
C LEU A 58 13.90 10.64 11.92
N SER A 59 14.24 11.94 11.90
CA SER A 59 15.64 12.41 11.97
C SER A 59 16.33 12.14 13.32
N ARG A 60 15.57 11.67 14.32
CA ARG A 60 16.03 11.40 15.68
C ARG A 60 16.20 9.90 15.97
N LEU A 61 15.90 9.04 15.00
CA LEU A 61 16.12 7.59 15.05
C LEU A 61 17.53 7.25 14.56
#